data_AF-A0A1V4QLJ1-F1
#
_entry.id   AF-A0A1V4QLJ1-F1
#
_cell.length_a   1.000
_cell.length_b   1.000
_cell.length_c   1.000
_cell.angle_alpha   90.00
_cell.angle_beta   90.00
_cell.angle_gamma   90.00
#
_symmetry.space_group_name_H-M   'P 1'
#
loop_
_entity.id
_entity.type
_entity.pdbx_description
1 polymer ?
#
loop_
_entity_poly.entity_id
_entity_poly.type
_entity_poly.pdbx_seq_one_letter_code
_entity_poly.pdbx_strand_id
1 'polypeptide(L)'
;MSTLITLVGQQPGAVAVTAKTLLKQDTHHGLDRVILLYTDQTKTEAERLCHYLKELKSDLIVDLQAIALDPEAAAPERLAWNIIREKLKCGGLSEPVCYDTSPGLNYQVALISYHLRDERRLKPLYVDFNYLYRLEDGHSWELLDIGLKTLLDLHSLRINQAVNVADTGVDNLEIIL
;
A
#
# COMPACT_ATOMS: atom_id res chain seq x y z
N MET A 1 -5.14 -11.33 -13.27
CA MET A 1 -4.30 -11.01 -12.10
C MET A 1 -3.78 -9.58 -12.23
N SER A 2 -3.46 -8.86 -11.16
CA SER A 2 -3.01 -7.46 -11.22
C SER A 2 -1.83 -7.16 -10.29
N THR A 3 -1.03 -6.15 -10.64
CA THR A 3 0.06 -5.63 -9.80
C THR A 3 -0.32 -4.30 -9.17
N LEU A 4 -0.10 -4.14 -7.86
CA LEU A 4 -0.16 -2.86 -7.17
C LEU A 4 1.25 -2.34 -6.92
N ILE A 5 1.53 -1.09 -7.27
CA ILE A 5 2.72 -0.34 -6.87
C ILE A 5 2.27 0.78 -5.95
N THR A 6 2.93 0.92 -4.79
CA THR A 6 2.50 1.90 -3.78
C THR A 6 3.69 2.39 -2.94
N LEU A 7 3.65 3.66 -2.56
CA LEU A 7 4.57 4.21 -1.57
C LEU A 7 4.17 3.74 -0.17
N VAL A 8 5.16 3.57 0.71
CA VAL A 8 4.96 3.27 2.12
C VAL A 8 5.39 4.46 2.96
N GLY A 9 4.40 5.14 3.52
CA GLY A 9 4.58 6.21 4.51
C GLY A 9 4.44 5.70 5.95
N GLN A 10 4.27 6.63 6.88
CA GLN A 10 4.03 6.34 8.30
C GLN A 10 2.62 5.81 8.61
N GLN A 11 1.75 5.71 7.59
CA GLN A 11 0.39 5.19 7.69
C GLN A 11 0.23 3.91 6.85
N PRO A 12 0.86 2.78 7.25
CA PRO A 12 0.76 1.51 6.51
C PRO A 12 -0.69 0.98 6.42
N GLY A 13 -1.57 1.39 7.33
CA GLY A 13 -3.00 1.07 7.29
C GLY A 13 -3.70 1.53 6.01
N ALA A 14 -3.32 2.69 5.46
CA ALA A 14 -3.89 3.18 4.20
C ALA A 14 -3.60 2.22 3.03
N VAL A 15 -2.35 1.75 2.93
CA VAL A 15 -1.94 0.79 1.91
C VAL A 15 -2.59 -0.57 2.11
N ALA A 16 -2.72 -1.01 3.37
CA ALA A 16 -3.40 -2.25 3.73
C ALA A 16 -4.86 -2.26 3.27
N VAL A 17 -5.58 -1.14 3.44
CA VAL A 17 -6.96 -0.96 2.98
C VAL A 17 -7.02 -1.03 1.45
N THR A 18 -6.15 -0.33 0.72
CA THR A 18 -6.08 -0.40 -0.76
C THR A 18 -5.89 -1.84 -1.24
N ALA A 19 -4.88 -2.53 -0.71
CA ALA A 19 -4.54 -3.89 -1.12
C ALA A 19 -5.66 -4.89 -0.77
N LYS A 20 -6.24 -4.81 0.44
CA LYS A 20 -7.37 -5.65 0.84
C LYS A 20 -8.58 -5.43 -0.05
N THR A 21 -8.87 -4.18 -0.38
CA THR A 21 -9.96 -3.81 -1.29
C THR A 21 -9.74 -4.47 -2.66
N LEU A 22 -8.56 -4.30 -3.27
CA LEU A 22 -8.23 -4.91 -4.57
C LEU A 22 -8.22 -6.45 -4.56
N LEU A 23 -7.77 -7.07 -3.46
CA LEU A 23 -7.76 -8.53 -3.30
C LEU A 23 -9.16 -9.15 -3.30
N LYS A 24 -10.14 -8.42 -2.76
CA LYS A 24 -11.50 -8.91 -2.55
C LYS A 24 -12.46 -8.57 -3.69
N GLN A 25 -12.07 -7.68 -4.61
CA GLN A 25 -12.90 -7.41 -5.77
C GLN A 25 -12.96 -8.65 -6.67
N ASP A 26 -14.17 -9.11 -6.97
CA ASP A 26 -14.48 -10.24 -7.85
C ASP A 26 -14.33 -9.85 -9.35
N THR A 27 -13.32 -9.05 -9.64
CA THR A 27 -12.95 -8.70 -11.01
C THR A 27 -12.04 -9.79 -11.56
N HIS A 28 -12.08 -10.03 -12.87
CA HIS A 28 -11.23 -11.01 -13.57
C HIS A 28 -9.71 -10.74 -13.44
N HIS A 29 -9.31 -9.75 -12.63
CA HIS A 29 -7.94 -9.31 -12.38
C HIS A 29 -7.58 -9.22 -10.88
N GLY A 30 -7.82 -10.29 -10.11
CA GLY A 30 -7.42 -10.34 -8.71
C GLY A 30 -5.94 -10.00 -8.46
N LEU A 31 -5.65 -9.31 -7.35
CA LEU A 31 -4.29 -8.88 -7.00
C LEU A 31 -3.39 -10.11 -6.72
N ASP A 32 -2.24 -10.18 -7.39
CA ASP A 32 -1.23 -11.24 -7.22
C ASP A 32 0.17 -10.72 -6.91
N ARG A 33 0.42 -9.44 -7.14
CA ARG A 33 1.68 -8.78 -6.81
C ARG A 33 1.48 -7.42 -6.17
N VAL A 34 2.28 -7.12 -5.14
CA VAL A 34 2.41 -5.79 -4.53
C VAL A 34 3.87 -5.39 -4.49
N ILE A 35 4.19 -4.20 -4.99
CA ILE A 35 5.52 -3.58 -4.88
C ILE A 35 5.41 -2.43 -3.89
N LEU A 36 6.04 -2.61 -2.72
CA LEU A 36 6.10 -1.64 -1.65
C LEU A 36 7.37 -0.78 -1.79
N LEU A 37 7.18 0.48 -2.15
CA LEU A 37 8.26 1.45 -2.28
C LEU A 37 8.46 2.16 -0.93
N TYR A 38 9.55 1.85 -0.23
CA TYR A 38 9.80 2.33 1.14
C TYR A 38 11.10 3.12 1.23
N THR A 39 11.20 4.05 2.17
CA THR A 39 12.45 4.76 2.46
C THR A 39 13.13 4.11 3.66
N ASP A 40 14.40 4.42 3.93
CA ASP A 40 15.07 3.87 5.11
C ASP A 40 14.32 4.18 6.43
N GLN A 41 13.57 5.29 6.48
CA GLN A 41 12.72 5.66 7.61
C GLN A 41 11.41 4.86 7.71
N THR A 42 10.90 4.32 6.60
CA THR A 42 9.62 3.58 6.55
C THR A 42 9.79 2.08 6.29
N LYS A 43 11.02 1.58 6.43
CA LYS A 43 11.36 0.17 6.21
C LYS A 43 10.57 -0.76 7.13
N THR A 44 10.49 -0.44 8.42
CA THR A 44 9.80 -1.29 9.40
C THR A 44 8.30 -1.37 9.12
N GLU A 45 7.69 -0.25 8.70
CA GLU A 45 6.29 -0.17 8.25
C GLU A 45 6.07 -1.07 7.04
N ALA A 46 7.00 -1.03 6.06
CA ALA A 46 6.94 -1.86 4.86
C ALA A 46 7.08 -3.36 5.18
N GLU A 47 7.94 -3.73 6.12
CA GLU A 47 8.10 -5.11 6.59
C GLU A 47 6.83 -5.63 7.29
N ARG A 48 6.23 -4.83 8.19
CA ARG A 48 4.95 -5.18 8.83
C ARG A 48 3.82 -5.32 7.81
N LEU A 49 3.74 -4.38 6.87
CA LEU A 49 2.76 -4.45 5.79
C LEU A 49 2.96 -5.69 4.91
N CYS A 50 4.21 -6.04 4.57
CA CYS A 50 4.52 -7.25 3.82
C CYS A 50 4.04 -8.52 4.54
N HIS A 51 4.25 -8.60 5.86
CA HIS A 51 3.76 -9.71 6.66
C HIS A 51 2.23 -9.81 6.59
N TYR A 52 1.53 -8.72 6.87
CA TYR A 52 0.07 -8.65 6.80
C TYR A 52 -0.49 -9.06 5.42
N LEU A 53 0.10 -8.55 4.34
CA LEU A 53 -0.34 -8.86 2.98
C LEU A 53 -0.21 -10.35 2.65
N LYS A 54 0.84 -11.01 3.15
CA LYS A 54 1.02 -12.46 3.00
C LYS A 54 0.08 -13.27 3.90
N GLU A 55 -0.35 -12.74 5.04
CA GLU A 55 -1.41 -13.34 5.84
C GLU A 55 -2.78 -13.25 5.15
N LEU A 56 -3.06 -12.15 4.44
CA LEU A 56 -4.29 -11.99 3.66
C LEU A 56 -4.37 -12.99 2.49
N LYS A 57 -3.24 -13.23 1.81
CA LYS A 57 -3.13 -14.14 0.66
C LYS A 57 -1.72 -14.71 0.60
N SER A 58 -1.56 -16.00 0.90
CA SER A 58 -0.25 -16.65 1.08
C SER A 58 0.60 -16.76 -0.18
N ASP A 59 -0.04 -16.82 -1.36
CA ASP A 59 0.61 -16.84 -2.67
C ASP A 59 0.84 -15.43 -3.25
N LEU A 60 0.47 -14.37 -2.52
CA LEU A 60 0.72 -13.00 -2.95
C LEU A 60 2.21 -12.68 -2.99
N ILE A 61 2.68 -12.21 -4.14
CA ILE A 61 4.08 -11.80 -4.32
C ILE A 61 4.23 -10.38 -3.80
N VAL A 62 4.99 -10.19 -2.72
CA VAL A 62 5.25 -8.87 -2.14
C VAL A 62 6.73 -8.52 -2.27
N ASP A 63 7.03 -7.51 -3.09
CA ASP A 63 8.38 -7.00 -3.32
C ASP A 63 8.61 -5.74 -2.50
N LEU A 64 9.61 -5.76 -1.62
CA LEU A 64 10.10 -4.57 -0.91
C LEU A 64 11.17 -3.89 -1.77
N GLN A 65 11.01 -2.59 -2.05
CA GLN A 65 11.97 -1.80 -2.83
C GLN A 65 12.32 -0.50 -2.11
N ALA A 66 13.60 -0.34 -1.78
CA ALA A 66 14.09 0.87 -1.13
C ALA A 66 14.18 2.02 -2.14
N ILE A 67 13.56 3.16 -1.80
CA ILE A 67 13.62 4.41 -2.55
C ILE A 67 14.34 5.48 -1.73
N ALA A 68 14.94 6.44 -2.42
CA ALA A 68 15.46 7.64 -1.79
C ALA A 68 14.41 8.75 -1.71
N LEU A 69 14.47 9.54 -0.64
CA LEU A 69 13.65 10.74 -0.45
C LEU A 69 14.20 11.93 -1.23
N ASP A 70 15.51 12.11 -1.17
CA ASP A 70 16.21 13.27 -1.71
C ASP A 70 16.81 12.95 -3.08
N PRO A 71 16.33 13.58 -4.15
CA PRO A 71 16.87 13.38 -5.49
C PRO A 71 18.26 13.97 -5.71
N GLU A 72 18.72 14.91 -4.86
CA GLU A 72 20.05 15.51 -4.98
C GLU A 72 21.13 14.66 -4.29
N ALA A 73 20.77 14.00 -3.19
CA ALA A 73 21.68 13.13 -2.44
C ALA A 73 21.68 11.66 -2.90
N ALA A 74 20.73 11.27 -3.75
CA ALA A 74 20.55 9.87 -4.14
C ALA A 74 21.18 9.55 -5.50
N ALA A 75 21.71 8.33 -5.60
CA ALA A 75 22.00 7.76 -6.90
C ALA A 75 20.68 7.64 -7.70
N PRO A 76 20.63 8.09 -8.98
CA PRO A 76 19.40 8.21 -9.75
C PRO A 76 18.53 6.95 -9.77
N GLU A 77 19.14 5.78 -9.75
CA GLU A 77 18.48 4.47 -9.70
C GLU A 77 17.62 4.26 -8.45
N ARG A 78 17.86 4.99 -7.35
CA ARG A 78 17.06 4.91 -6.12
C ARG A 78 15.83 5.82 -6.12
N LEU A 79 15.62 6.62 -7.17
CA LEU A 79 14.41 7.41 -7.31
C LEU A 79 13.20 6.51 -7.57
N ALA A 80 12.09 6.79 -6.88
CA ALA A 80 10.87 5.99 -6.99
C ALA A 80 10.42 5.80 -8.44
N TRP A 81 10.39 6.87 -9.25
CA TRP A 81 10.05 6.77 -10.66
C TRP A 81 11.00 5.87 -11.46
N ASN A 82 12.31 5.95 -11.20
CA ASN A 82 13.28 5.14 -11.94
C ASN A 82 13.12 3.65 -11.65
N ILE A 83 12.84 3.29 -10.39
CA ILE A 83 12.51 1.92 -9.98
C ILE A 83 11.22 1.45 -10.67
N ILE A 84 10.16 2.26 -10.64
CA ILE A 84 8.89 1.95 -11.31
C ILE A 84 9.13 1.69 -12.81
N ARG A 85 9.85 2.61 -13.47
CA ARG A 85 10.16 2.54 -14.89
C ARG A 85 10.99 1.30 -15.23
N GLU A 86 11.94 0.91 -14.37
CA GLU A 86 12.72 -0.31 -14.54
C GLU A 86 11.83 -1.56 -14.43
N LYS A 87 10.98 -1.65 -13.40
CA LYS A 87 10.01 -2.75 -13.23
C LYS A 87 9.09 -2.88 -14.44
N LEU A 88 8.61 -1.77 -14.98
CA LEU A 88 7.80 -1.75 -16.21
C LEU A 88 8.58 -2.21 -17.45
N LYS A 89 9.91 -2.04 -17.50
CA LYS A 89 10.74 -2.47 -18.64
C LYS A 89 11.16 -3.94 -18.56
N CYS A 90 11.48 -4.43 -17.36
CA CYS A 90 11.96 -5.80 -17.15
C CYS A 90 10.87 -6.87 -17.32
N GLY A 91 9.58 -6.48 -17.29
CA GLY A 91 8.46 -7.42 -17.37
C GLY A 91 8.23 -8.20 -16.08
N GLY A 92 7.33 -9.19 -16.12
CA GLY A 92 6.97 -10.00 -14.94
C GLY A 92 5.93 -9.35 -14.00
N LEU A 93 5.35 -8.24 -14.42
CA LEU A 93 4.19 -7.63 -13.77
C LEU A 93 2.90 -8.19 -14.37
N SER A 94 1.91 -8.38 -13.52
CA SER A 94 0.55 -8.78 -13.92
C SER A 94 -0.28 -7.55 -14.26
N GLU A 95 -1.01 -7.61 -15.39
CA GLU A 95 -1.83 -6.51 -15.90
C GLU A 95 -3.30 -6.58 -15.41
N PRO A 96 -3.89 -5.48 -14.93
CA PRO A 96 -3.35 -4.12 -14.95
C PRO A 96 -2.26 -3.87 -13.90
N VAL A 97 -1.29 -3.03 -14.24
CA VAL A 97 -0.34 -2.45 -13.28
C VAL A 97 -0.92 -1.17 -12.69
N CYS A 98 -1.38 -1.24 -11.45
CA CYS A 98 -1.95 -0.12 -10.72
C CYS A 98 -0.87 0.64 -9.94
N TYR A 99 -0.98 1.97 -9.86
CA TYR A 99 -0.16 2.82 -8.99
C TYR A 99 -1.06 3.58 -8.02
N ASP A 100 -0.90 3.34 -6.72
CA ASP A 100 -1.60 4.08 -5.68
C ASP A 100 -0.93 5.44 -5.44
N THR A 101 -1.65 6.51 -5.79
CA THR A 101 -1.18 7.90 -5.67
C THR A 101 -1.47 8.50 -4.30
N SER A 102 -2.17 7.77 -3.41
CA SER A 102 -2.66 8.29 -2.13
C SER A 102 -1.58 8.35 -1.04
N PRO A 103 -0.75 7.31 -0.85
CA PRO A 103 0.30 7.33 0.17
C PRO A 103 1.59 7.99 -0.35
N GLY A 104 2.39 8.47 0.60
CA GLY A 104 3.72 9.04 0.33
C GLY A 104 3.76 10.56 0.45
N LEU A 105 4.94 11.13 0.17
CA LEU A 105 5.12 12.58 0.21
C LEU A 105 4.59 13.21 -1.09
N ASN A 106 3.92 14.36 -0.97
CA ASN A 106 3.36 15.10 -2.11
C ASN A 106 4.37 15.30 -3.25
N TYR A 107 5.65 15.53 -2.93
CA TYR A 107 6.69 15.67 -3.95
C TYR A 107 6.92 14.38 -4.76
N GLN A 108 7.00 13.22 -4.11
CA GLN A 108 7.19 11.93 -4.78
C GLN A 108 5.98 11.58 -5.64
N VAL A 109 4.77 11.80 -5.11
CA VAL A 109 3.52 11.62 -5.85
C VAL A 109 3.48 12.55 -7.07
N ALA A 110 3.86 13.82 -6.92
CA ALA A 110 3.90 14.78 -8.02
C ALA A 110 4.92 14.38 -9.11
N LEU A 111 6.12 13.93 -8.71
CA LEU A 111 7.15 13.45 -9.64
C LEU A 111 6.65 12.26 -10.46
N ILE A 112 6.04 11.27 -9.81
CA ILE A 112 5.49 10.10 -10.50
C ILE A 112 4.32 10.53 -11.38
N SER A 113 3.42 11.37 -10.87
CA SER A 113 2.25 11.87 -11.60
C SER A 113 2.61 12.66 -12.86
N TYR A 114 3.71 13.42 -12.83
CA TYR A 114 4.24 14.09 -14.02
C TYR A 114 4.54 13.09 -15.15
N HIS A 115 5.09 11.92 -14.80
CA HIS A 115 5.42 10.87 -15.76
C HIS A 115 4.21 10.00 -16.17
N LEU A 116 3.16 9.92 -15.35
CA LEU A 116 1.93 9.18 -15.68
C LEU A 116 1.27 9.67 -16.96
N ARG A 117 1.46 10.95 -17.34
CA ARG A 117 0.93 11.52 -18.60
C ARG A 117 1.34 10.71 -19.83
N ASP A 118 2.57 10.20 -19.84
CA ASP A 118 3.15 9.52 -21.00
C ASP A 118 3.23 7.99 -20.80
N GLU A 119 2.89 7.49 -19.62
CA GLU A 119 2.97 6.07 -19.25
C GLU A 119 1.58 5.42 -19.11
N ARG A 120 1.06 4.92 -20.24
CA ARG A 120 -0.29 4.31 -20.30
C ARG A 120 -0.41 2.94 -19.65
N ARG A 121 0.73 2.29 -19.33
CA ARG A 121 0.73 0.97 -18.67
C ARG A 121 0.35 1.07 -17.21
N LEU A 122 0.58 2.22 -16.58
CA LEU A 122 0.17 2.47 -15.20
C LEU A 122 -1.28 2.92 -15.13
N LYS A 123 -2.05 2.27 -14.27
CA LYS A 123 -3.43 2.62 -13.94
C LYS A 123 -3.44 3.35 -12.60
N PRO A 124 -3.53 4.70 -12.59
CA PRO A 124 -3.53 5.44 -11.34
C PRO A 124 -4.76 5.13 -10.50
N LEU A 125 -4.51 4.89 -9.22
CA LEU A 125 -5.52 4.69 -8.19
C LEU A 125 -5.46 5.83 -7.17
N TYR A 126 -6.61 6.25 -6.68
CA TYR A 126 -6.74 7.25 -5.62
C TYR A 126 -7.74 6.79 -4.57
N VAL A 127 -7.36 6.92 -3.30
CA VAL A 127 -8.18 6.62 -2.13
C VAL A 127 -8.71 7.92 -1.57
N ASP A 128 -10.04 8.03 -1.49
CA ASP A 128 -10.74 9.04 -0.69
C ASP A 128 -11.29 8.38 0.59
N PHE A 129 -12.10 9.09 1.38
CA PHE A 129 -12.62 8.62 2.68
C PHE A 129 -13.25 7.22 2.65
N ASN A 130 -14.09 6.93 1.65
CA ASN A 130 -14.87 5.69 1.59
C ASN A 130 -14.62 4.84 0.34
N TYR A 131 -13.85 5.35 -0.62
CA TYR A 131 -13.75 4.73 -1.94
C TYR A 131 -12.32 4.73 -2.47
N LEU A 132 -11.98 3.63 -3.14
CA LEU A 132 -10.83 3.51 -4.03
C LEU A 132 -11.29 3.75 -5.46
N TYR A 133 -10.69 4.71 -6.15
CA TYR A 133 -10.99 5.07 -7.53
C TYR A 133 -9.86 4.67 -8.46
N ARG A 134 -10.20 4.12 -9.62
CA ARG A 134 -9.31 4.06 -10.79
C ARG A 134 -9.56 5.30 -11.65
N LEU A 135 -8.56 6.18 -11.72
CA LEU A 135 -8.75 7.51 -12.31
C LEU A 135 -8.91 7.50 -13.84
N GLU A 136 -8.45 6.44 -14.53
CA GLU A 136 -8.55 6.34 -15.99
C GLU A 136 -10.00 6.26 -16.49
N ASP A 137 -10.83 5.47 -15.82
CA ASP A 137 -12.20 5.17 -16.25
C ASP A 137 -13.26 5.50 -15.19
N GLY A 138 -12.86 6.04 -14.05
CA GLY A 138 -13.75 6.46 -12.97
C GLY A 138 -14.37 5.29 -12.20
N HIS A 139 -13.91 4.06 -12.43
CA HIS A 139 -14.40 2.90 -11.69
C HIS A 139 -14.02 3.02 -10.21
N SER A 140 -14.95 2.68 -9.31
CA SER A 140 -14.75 2.85 -7.87
C SER A 140 -15.15 1.62 -7.09
N TRP A 141 -14.44 1.38 -5.99
CA TRP A 141 -14.73 0.31 -5.03
C TRP A 141 -14.86 0.90 -3.64
N GLU A 142 -15.86 0.45 -2.89
CA GLU A 142 -15.98 0.78 -1.48
C GLU A 142 -14.80 0.18 -0.71
N LEU A 143 -14.19 0.97 0.18
CA LEU A 143 -13.03 0.53 0.94
C LEU A 143 -13.41 -0.55 1.94
N LEU A 144 -12.55 -1.56 2.05
CA LEU A 144 -12.74 -2.62 3.01
C LEU A 144 -12.08 -2.30 4.34
N ASP A 145 -12.81 -2.53 5.43
CA ASP A 145 -12.27 -2.46 6.78
C ASP A 145 -11.20 -3.54 6.98
N ILE A 146 -10.01 -3.14 7.44
CA ILE A 146 -8.91 -4.05 7.80
C ILE A 146 -9.04 -4.58 9.23
N GLY A 147 -9.88 -3.98 10.06
CA GLY A 147 -10.12 -4.30 11.46
C GLY A 147 -9.18 -3.54 12.41
N LEU A 148 -9.69 -3.16 13.59
CA LEU A 148 -8.93 -2.38 14.59
C LEU A 148 -7.65 -3.07 15.04
N LYS A 149 -7.70 -4.37 15.35
CA LYS A 149 -6.52 -5.14 15.76
C LYS A 149 -5.41 -5.05 14.71
N THR A 150 -5.74 -5.26 13.44
CA THR A 150 -4.79 -5.17 12.32
C THR A 150 -4.25 -3.75 12.17
N LEU A 151 -5.10 -2.74 12.28
CA LEU A 151 -4.66 -1.35 12.24
C LEU A 151 -3.61 -1.08 13.33
N LEU A 152 -3.88 -1.50 14.57
CA LEU A 152 -2.94 -1.35 15.69
C LEU A 152 -1.64 -2.12 15.44
N ASP A 153 -1.72 -3.38 15.02
CA ASP A 153 -0.55 -4.22 14.73
C ASP A 153 0.35 -3.58 13.64
N LEU A 154 -0.24 -2.98 12.59
CA LEU A 154 0.49 -2.26 11.55
C LEU A 154 1.21 -1.00 12.07
N HIS A 155 0.72 -0.41 13.15
CA HIS A 155 1.32 0.71 13.87
C HIS A 155 2.22 0.27 15.04
N SER A 156 2.57 -1.03 15.13
CA SER A 156 3.33 -1.62 16.24
C SER A 156 2.66 -1.50 17.60
N LEU A 157 1.34 -1.26 17.63
CA LEU A 157 0.54 -1.16 18.83
C LEU A 157 -0.08 -2.52 19.14
N ARG A 158 -0.02 -2.95 20.39
CA ARG A 158 -0.65 -4.20 20.82
C ARG A 158 -1.83 -3.92 21.75
N ILE A 159 -2.89 -4.71 21.58
CA ILE A 159 -4.02 -4.76 22.51
C ILE A 159 -3.67 -5.73 23.64
N ASN A 160 -3.68 -5.24 24.88
CA ASN A 160 -3.75 -6.13 26.04
C ASN A 160 -5.20 -6.60 26.26
N GLN A 161 -5.47 -7.90 26.16
CA GLN A 161 -6.76 -8.48 26.58
C GLN A 161 -6.86 -8.64 28.12
N ALA A 162 -6.28 -7.73 28.89
CA ALA A 162 -6.16 -7.86 30.33
C ALA A 162 -7.13 -6.96 31.10
N VAL A 163 -8.44 -7.07 30.83
CA VAL A 163 -9.47 -6.66 31.81
C VAL A 163 -10.63 -7.66 31.74
N ASN A 164 -10.59 -8.64 32.63
CA ASN A 164 -11.75 -9.46 33.00
C ASN A 164 -12.65 -8.57 33.86
N VAL A 165 -13.63 -7.87 33.28
CA VAL A 165 -14.70 -7.24 34.06
C VAL A 165 -16.02 -7.62 33.42
N ALA A 166 -16.81 -8.35 34.20
CA ALA A 166 -18.19 -8.69 33.90
C ALA A 166 -18.97 -7.45 33.46
N ASP A 167 -19.75 -7.60 32.39
CA ASP A 167 -20.92 -6.79 32.05
C ASP A 167 -20.77 -5.27 32.25
N THR A 168 -20.22 -4.59 31.24
CA THR A 168 -20.75 -3.33 30.70
C THR A 168 -19.89 -2.94 29.49
N GLY A 169 -20.52 -2.92 28.32
CA GLY A 169 -19.85 -2.70 27.04
C GLY A 169 -19.14 -1.34 26.95
N VAL A 170 -17.85 -1.35 27.24
CA VAL A 170 -16.78 -0.60 26.58
C VAL A 170 -15.52 -1.44 26.77
N ASP A 171 -14.97 -1.99 25.68
CA ASP A 171 -13.68 -2.68 25.74
C ASP A 171 -12.63 -1.69 26.24
N ASN A 172 -12.11 -1.91 27.45
CA ASN A 172 -10.99 -1.15 28.00
C ASN A 172 -9.73 -1.52 27.21
N LEU A 173 -9.49 -0.80 26.11
CA LEU A 173 -8.31 -0.96 25.26
C LEU A 173 -7.11 -0.26 25.90
N GLU A 174 -6.21 -1.03 26.51
CA GLU A 174 -4.86 -0.55 26.82
C GLU A 174 -3.95 -0.78 25.61
N ILE A 175 -3.42 0.32 25.07
CA ILE A 175 -2.42 0.33 24.00
C ILE A 175 -1.03 0.32 24.64
N ILE A 176 -0.22 -0.70 24.37
CA ILE A 176 1.21 -0.69 24.70
C ILE A 176 1.99 -0.14 23.50
N LEU A 177 2.87 0.84 23.78
CA LEU A 177 3.81 1.46 22.85
C LEU A 177 5.16 0.73 22.83
#